data_AF-A0AAD9AF53-F1
#
_entry.id   AF-A0AAD9AF53-F1
#
_cell.length_a   1.000
_cell.length_b   1.000
_cell.length_c   1.000
_cell.angle_alpha   90.00
_cell.angle_beta   90.00
_cell.angle_gamma   90.00
#
_symmetry.space_group_name_H-M   'P 1'
#
loop_
_entity.id
_entity.type
_entity.pdbx_description
1 polymer ?
#
loop_
_entity_poly.entity_id
_entity_poly.type
_entity_poly.pdbx_seq_one_letter_code
_entity_poly.pdbx_strand_id
1 'polypeptide(L)'
;MASQDSNEWAGHASPGMVSLFDDMVLLYPLTMRSSTSDVGCCTDICRRLALSSWTARLRVIESQIAQEHTEMSMENPFTAKSTDELFQRSWTRAWQPKDFRRLVRAATALESIGVELQRNLDALGVNSSDSILSTWEVDAWQNLLRATHLYKSRVDAILQTYMQAVSVRQSITTGQLTSMAAIFIPVSLVAAIFSMGGKFAAGESLFWVFWVIAIPMAFIGCILLFSKIGRRGFRLSTPQSSLA
;
A
#
# COMPACT_ATOMS: atom_id res chain seq x y z
N MET A 1 21.16 -26.41 3.13
CA MET A 1 21.19 -27.52 2.15
C MET A 1 20.18 -27.18 1.05
N ALA A 2 20.52 -26.18 0.24
CA ALA A 2 19.70 -25.64 -0.86
C ALA A 2 20.62 -24.70 -1.65
N SER A 3 21.08 -25.09 -2.84
CA SER A 3 21.69 -24.19 -3.86
C SER A 3 22.22 -25.00 -5.05
N GLN A 4 21.38 -25.79 -5.71
CA GLN A 4 21.82 -26.48 -6.92
C GLN A 4 20.73 -26.72 -7.97
N ASP A 5 19.84 -25.75 -8.23
CA ASP A 5 18.89 -25.81 -9.36
C ASP A 5 18.79 -24.49 -10.15
N SER A 6 19.64 -23.49 -9.90
CA SER A 6 19.55 -22.18 -10.56
C SER A 6 20.25 -22.11 -11.94
N ASN A 7 20.88 -23.20 -12.41
CA ASN A 7 21.75 -23.15 -13.60
C ASN A 7 21.15 -23.79 -14.86
N GLU A 8 19.99 -24.45 -14.82
CA GLU A 8 19.34 -24.96 -16.05
C GLU A 8 18.81 -23.84 -16.97
N TRP A 9 18.61 -22.63 -16.42
CA TRP A 9 18.18 -21.47 -17.20
C TRP A 9 19.31 -20.79 -17.98
N ALA A 10 20.58 -21.13 -17.74
CA ALA A 10 21.72 -20.44 -18.35
C ALA A 10 22.02 -20.87 -19.80
N GLY A 11 21.50 -22.03 -20.23
CA GLY A 11 21.75 -22.58 -21.58
C GLY A 11 20.74 -22.17 -22.65
N HIS A 12 19.59 -21.59 -22.28
CA HIS A 12 18.54 -21.19 -23.21
C HIS A 12 18.47 -19.67 -23.30
N ALA A 13 18.88 -19.11 -24.43
CA ALA A 13 18.84 -17.67 -24.69
C ALA A 13 17.41 -17.15 -24.44
N SER A 14 17.24 -16.37 -23.36
CA SER A 14 15.97 -15.73 -23.05
C SER A 14 15.77 -14.54 -23.99
N PRO A 15 14.62 -14.42 -24.67
CA PRO A 15 14.38 -13.33 -25.62
C PRO A 15 14.50 -11.97 -24.93
N GLY A 16 15.08 -11.00 -25.65
CA GLY A 16 15.36 -9.66 -25.13
C GLY A 16 14.09 -8.80 -25.04
N MET A 17 13.00 -9.20 -25.71
CA MET A 17 11.68 -8.58 -25.59
C MET A 17 11.62 -7.12 -26.04
N VAL A 18 12.60 -6.70 -26.86
CA VAL A 18 12.66 -5.37 -27.48
C VAL A 18 11.77 -5.31 -28.72
N SER A 19 11.66 -6.43 -29.45
CA SER A 19 10.90 -6.56 -30.68
C SER A 19 10.46 -8.02 -30.85
N LEU A 20 9.15 -8.22 -31.01
CA LEU A 20 8.56 -9.56 -31.20
C LEU A 20 9.07 -10.24 -32.47
N PHE A 21 9.40 -9.45 -33.50
CA PHE A 21 10.02 -9.94 -34.73
C PHE A 21 11.45 -10.44 -34.49
N ASP A 22 12.27 -9.67 -33.77
CA ASP A 22 13.66 -10.05 -33.50
C ASP A 22 13.73 -11.27 -32.58
N ASP A 23 12.83 -11.35 -31.60
CA ASP A 23 12.72 -12.53 -30.74
C ASP A 23 12.26 -13.76 -31.52
N MET A 24 11.33 -13.62 -32.48
CA MET A 24 10.96 -14.72 -33.38
C MET A 24 12.15 -15.18 -34.22
N VAL A 25 12.89 -14.24 -34.82
CA VAL A 25 14.07 -14.54 -35.65
C VAL A 25 15.19 -15.18 -34.82
N LEU A 26 15.33 -14.83 -33.54
CA LEU A 26 16.33 -15.39 -32.62
C LEU A 26 15.93 -16.80 -32.12
N LEU A 27 14.65 -17.05 -31.87
CA LEU A 27 14.15 -18.34 -31.37
C LEU A 27 13.96 -19.39 -32.49
N TYR A 28 13.71 -18.94 -33.72
CA TYR A 28 13.45 -19.80 -34.87
C TYR A 28 14.58 -20.78 -35.25
N PRO A 29 15.88 -20.44 -35.14
CA PRO A 29 16.98 -21.37 -35.41
C PRO A 29 17.32 -22.27 -34.22
N LEU A 30 16.95 -21.87 -32.99
CA LEU A 30 17.28 -22.59 -31.74
C LEU A 30 16.37 -23.80 -31.50
N THR A 31 15.24 -23.87 -32.19
CA THR A 31 14.35 -25.03 -32.16
C THR A 31 14.83 -26.06 -33.19
N MET A 32 15.49 -27.13 -32.72
CA MET A 32 15.80 -28.30 -33.55
C MET A 32 14.50 -28.82 -34.16
N ARG A 33 14.34 -28.71 -35.48
CA ARG A 33 13.21 -29.30 -36.20
C ARG A 33 13.44 -30.80 -36.33
N SER A 34 12.91 -31.57 -35.39
CA SER A 34 12.63 -32.98 -35.62
C SER A 34 11.47 -33.09 -36.63
N SER A 35 11.59 -34.03 -37.57
CA SER A 35 10.57 -34.29 -38.59
C SER A 35 9.20 -34.51 -37.93
N THR A 36 8.22 -33.74 -38.40
CA THR A 36 6.89 -33.52 -37.82
C THR A 36 5.99 -34.77 -37.83
N SER A 37 6.07 -35.61 -36.80
CA SER A 37 4.98 -36.53 -36.45
C SER A 37 4.13 -36.03 -35.28
N ASP A 38 4.66 -35.08 -34.49
CA ASP A 38 3.98 -34.52 -33.32
C ASP A 38 3.47 -33.09 -33.60
N VAL A 39 2.15 -32.92 -33.51
CA VAL A 39 1.45 -31.63 -33.69
C VAL A 39 1.89 -30.61 -32.63
N GLY A 40 2.38 -31.08 -31.47
CA GLY A 40 2.85 -30.22 -30.38
C GLY A 40 4.06 -29.36 -30.74
N CYS A 41 5.00 -29.87 -31.54
CA CYS A 41 6.23 -29.17 -31.91
C CYS A 41 6.00 -27.87 -32.69
N CYS A 42 4.91 -27.78 -33.46
CA CYS A 42 4.56 -26.57 -34.21
C CYS A 42 4.11 -25.42 -33.30
N THR A 43 3.68 -25.73 -32.07
CA THR A 43 3.15 -24.73 -31.12
C THR A 43 4.15 -24.30 -30.05
N ASP A 44 5.30 -24.98 -29.93
CA ASP A 44 6.31 -24.72 -28.89
C ASP A 44 6.84 -23.27 -28.94
N ILE A 45 7.16 -22.78 -30.15
CA ILE A 45 7.64 -21.41 -30.36
C ILE A 45 6.57 -20.39 -29.93
N CYS A 46 5.32 -20.61 -30.32
CA CYS A 46 4.21 -19.72 -29.94
C CYS A 46 3.98 -19.70 -28.42
N ARG A 47 4.11 -20.85 -27.75
CA ARG A 47 3.96 -20.95 -26.28
C ARG A 47 5.10 -20.25 -25.54
N ARG A 48 6.34 -20.43 -25.99
CA ARG A 48 7.50 -19.70 -25.45
C ARG A 48 7.37 -18.20 -25.62
N LEU A 49 6.87 -17.75 -26.77
CA LEU A 49 6.63 -16.34 -27.05
C LEU A 49 5.47 -15.78 -26.22
N ALA A 50 4.43 -16.57 -25.98
CA ALA A 50 3.35 -16.19 -25.07
C ALA A 50 3.90 -16.03 -23.64
N LEU A 51 4.62 -17.02 -23.12
CA LEU A 51 5.25 -16.97 -21.80
C LEU A 51 6.18 -15.75 -21.65
N SER A 52 7.03 -15.50 -22.64
CA SER A 52 7.90 -14.33 -22.62
C SER A 52 7.06 -13.04 -22.58
N SER A 53 6.03 -12.91 -23.42
CA SER A 53 5.17 -11.71 -23.43
C SER A 53 4.52 -11.42 -22.07
N TRP A 54 4.08 -12.46 -21.37
CA TRP A 54 3.55 -12.36 -20.01
C TRP A 54 4.63 -11.95 -19.00
N THR A 55 5.82 -12.54 -19.08
CA THR A 55 6.94 -12.14 -18.19
C THR A 55 7.33 -10.67 -18.39
N ALA A 56 7.40 -10.17 -19.63
CA ALA A 56 7.66 -8.76 -19.90
C ALA A 56 6.56 -7.86 -19.31
N ARG A 57 5.29 -8.19 -19.53
CA ARG A 57 4.17 -7.43 -18.96
C ARG A 57 4.26 -7.36 -17.43
N LEU A 58 4.60 -8.47 -16.79
CA LEU A 58 4.79 -8.55 -15.34
C LEU A 58 5.96 -7.67 -14.86
N ARG A 59 7.10 -7.72 -15.57
CA ARG A 59 8.28 -6.89 -15.27
C ARG A 59 8.00 -5.40 -15.40
N VAL A 60 7.21 -4.98 -16.39
CA VAL A 60 6.81 -3.58 -16.52
C VAL A 60 6.01 -3.14 -15.29
N ILE A 61 5.05 -3.96 -14.84
CA ILE A 61 4.26 -3.66 -13.64
C ILE A 61 5.13 -3.64 -12.39
N GLU A 62 6.03 -4.61 -12.24
CA GLU A 62 7.01 -4.61 -11.14
C GLU A 62 7.86 -3.35 -11.16
N SER A 63 8.38 -2.93 -12.31
CA SER A 63 9.17 -1.71 -12.44
C SER A 63 8.38 -0.47 -12.08
N GLN A 64 7.09 -0.42 -12.43
CA GLN A 64 6.20 0.68 -12.03
C GLN A 64 5.99 0.69 -10.52
N ILE A 65 5.73 -0.48 -9.91
CA ILE A 65 5.57 -0.58 -8.45
C ILE A 65 6.87 -0.22 -7.73
N ALA A 66 8.02 -0.68 -8.23
CA ALA A 66 9.33 -0.37 -7.68
C ALA A 66 9.67 1.12 -7.85
N GLN A 67 9.36 1.72 -9.00
CA GLN A 67 9.54 3.16 -9.22
C GLN A 67 8.67 3.96 -8.25
N GLU A 68 7.39 3.64 -8.12
CA GLU A 68 6.51 4.30 -7.16
C GLU A 68 7.02 4.11 -5.73
N HIS A 69 7.52 2.92 -5.38
CA HIS A 69 8.15 2.66 -4.09
C HIS A 69 9.39 3.55 -3.88
N THR A 70 10.23 3.74 -4.90
CA THR A 70 11.37 4.66 -4.81
C THR A 70 10.95 6.12 -4.73
N GLU A 71 9.93 6.55 -5.48
CA GLU A 71 9.39 7.92 -5.43
C GLU A 71 8.77 8.22 -4.05
N MET A 72 8.10 7.23 -3.45
CA MET A 72 7.61 7.28 -2.07
C MET A 72 8.76 7.26 -1.05
N SER A 73 9.86 6.57 -1.36
CA SER A 73 11.02 6.38 -0.48
C SER A 73 12.11 7.44 -0.60
N MET A 74 12.08 8.35 -1.59
CA MET A 74 13.14 9.34 -1.79
C MET A 74 13.06 10.49 -0.78
N GLU A 75 13.62 10.22 0.39
CA GLU A 75 14.73 10.98 0.93
C GLU A 75 16.01 10.13 0.75
N ASN A 76 17.06 10.72 0.18
CA ASN A 76 18.36 10.16 -0.27
C ASN A 76 18.63 8.63 -0.07
N PRO A 77 18.57 7.80 -1.15
CA PRO A 77 18.80 6.35 -1.07
C PRO A 77 20.24 5.95 -0.67
N PHE A 78 21.20 6.89 -0.71
CA PHE A 78 22.59 6.63 -0.31
C PHE A 78 22.82 6.58 1.21
N THR A 79 21.79 6.88 2.02
CA THR A 79 21.93 6.94 3.49
C THR A 79 21.32 5.77 4.24
N ALA A 80 20.57 4.90 3.57
CA ALA A 80 19.87 3.81 4.25
C ALA A 80 20.65 2.49 4.16
N LYS A 81 20.88 1.86 5.31
CA LYS A 81 21.62 0.59 5.41
C LYS A 81 20.74 -0.64 5.17
N SER A 82 19.41 -0.48 5.12
CA SER A 82 18.43 -1.57 5.10
C SER A 82 17.12 -1.17 4.39
N THR A 83 16.47 -2.13 3.71
CA THR A 83 15.14 -1.97 3.09
C THR A 83 14.05 -1.63 4.11
N ASP A 84 14.18 -2.08 5.36
CA ASP A 84 13.22 -1.81 6.43
C ASP A 84 13.37 -0.39 7.00
N GLU A 85 14.59 0.15 7.03
CA GLU A 85 14.83 1.56 7.40
C GLU A 85 14.32 2.52 6.32
N LEU A 86 14.52 2.19 5.05
CA LEU A 86 13.93 2.92 3.92
C LEU A 86 12.40 2.90 4.02
N PHE A 87 11.83 1.73 4.33
CA PHE A 87 10.40 1.60 4.53
C PHE A 87 9.93 2.54 5.63
N GLN A 88 10.49 2.48 6.85
CA GLN A 88 10.07 3.38 7.94
C GLN A 88 10.25 4.88 7.63
N ARG A 89 11.35 5.27 6.97
CA ARG A 89 11.58 6.68 6.60
C ARG A 89 10.66 7.19 5.51
N SER A 90 10.29 6.35 4.54
CA SER A 90 9.37 6.72 3.45
C SER A 90 7.99 7.18 3.97
N TRP A 91 7.57 6.72 5.15
CA TRP A 91 6.31 7.11 5.80
C TRP A 91 6.31 8.51 6.43
N THR A 92 7.45 9.19 6.49
CA THR A 92 7.54 10.55 7.07
C THR A 92 6.96 11.62 6.15
N ARG A 93 6.92 11.37 4.84
CA ARG A 93 6.30 12.27 3.86
C ARG A 93 4.77 12.21 3.95
N ALA A 94 4.11 13.35 3.79
CA ALA A 94 2.66 13.38 3.67
C ALA A 94 2.23 12.74 2.34
N TRP A 95 1.69 11.52 2.42
CA TRP A 95 1.14 10.78 1.29
C TRP A 95 0.11 11.61 0.54
N GLN A 96 0.22 11.65 -0.79
CA GLN A 96 -0.75 12.37 -1.60
C GLN A 96 -1.90 11.45 -2.01
N PRO A 97 -3.13 12.00 -2.18
CA PRO A 97 -4.26 11.22 -2.70
C PRO A 97 -4.01 10.60 -4.09
N LYS A 98 -3.03 11.12 -4.84
CA LYS A 98 -2.62 10.61 -6.16
C LYS A 98 -1.91 9.26 -6.04
N ASP A 99 -1.10 9.06 -5.01
CA ASP A 99 -0.30 7.85 -4.78
C ASP A 99 -1.22 6.66 -4.49
N PHE A 100 -2.26 6.89 -3.67
CA PHE A 100 -3.33 5.91 -3.42
C PHE A 100 -4.01 5.45 -4.71
N ARG A 101 -4.39 6.39 -5.59
CA ARG A 101 -5.04 6.07 -6.86
C ARG A 101 -4.15 5.20 -7.76
N ARG A 102 -2.84 5.46 -7.77
CA ARG A 102 -1.86 4.68 -8.54
C ARG A 102 -1.72 3.27 -7.98
N LEU A 103 -1.59 3.11 -6.65
CA LEU A 103 -1.52 1.80 -6.00
C LEU A 103 -2.79 0.97 -6.23
N VAL A 104 -3.97 1.57 -6.10
CA VAL A 104 -5.25 0.89 -6.39
C VAL A 104 -5.33 0.45 -7.86
N ARG A 105 -4.84 1.28 -8.80
CA ARG A 105 -4.78 0.90 -10.21
C ARG A 105 -3.81 -0.27 -10.44
N ALA A 106 -2.65 -0.29 -9.78
CA ALA A 106 -1.70 -1.39 -9.86
C ALA A 106 -2.30 -2.69 -9.29
N ALA A 107 -2.96 -2.62 -8.13
CA ALA A 107 -3.62 -3.76 -7.50
C ALA A 107 -4.73 -4.36 -8.39
N THR A 108 -5.58 -3.51 -8.98
CA THR A 108 -6.65 -3.93 -9.90
C THR A 108 -6.10 -4.51 -11.20
N ALA A 109 -5.01 -3.93 -11.74
CA ALA A 109 -4.34 -4.48 -12.92
C ALA A 109 -3.74 -5.87 -12.66
N LEU A 110 -3.08 -6.07 -11.51
CA LEU A 110 -2.53 -7.37 -11.09
C LEU A 110 -3.63 -8.41 -10.87
N GLU A 111 -4.78 -8.01 -10.34
CA GLU A 111 -5.94 -8.89 -10.18
C GLU A 111 -6.51 -9.34 -11.53
N SER A 112 -6.67 -8.40 -12.47
CA SER A 112 -7.09 -8.72 -13.84
C SER A 112 -6.13 -9.71 -14.50
N ILE A 113 -4.82 -9.46 -14.38
CA ILE A 113 -3.78 -10.33 -14.93
C ILE A 113 -3.82 -11.72 -14.29
N GLY A 114 -3.98 -11.80 -12.96
CA GLY A 114 -4.09 -13.06 -12.25
C GLY A 114 -5.29 -13.89 -12.74
N VAL A 115 -6.45 -13.24 -12.94
CA VAL A 115 -7.64 -13.91 -13.47
C VAL A 115 -7.46 -14.36 -14.93
N GLU A 116 -6.86 -13.52 -15.78
CA GLU A 116 -6.53 -13.89 -17.17
C GLU A 116 -5.57 -15.07 -17.22
N LEU A 117 -4.53 -15.05 -16.39
CA LEU A 117 -3.52 -16.10 -16.33
C LEU A 117 -4.10 -17.43 -15.82
N GLN A 118 -4.96 -17.38 -14.80
CA GLN A 118 -5.65 -18.55 -14.28
C GLN A 118 -6.54 -19.18 -15.35
N ARG A 119 -7.31 -18.38 -16.09
CA ARG A 119 -8.14 -18.89 -17.20
C ARG A 119 -7.29 -19.56 -18.29
N ASN A 120 -6.13 -19.00 -18.60
CA ASN A 120 -5.20 -19.59 -19.57
C ASN A 120 -4.61 -20.91 -19.06
N LEU A 121 -4.23 -20.98 -17.78
CA LEU A 121 -3.78 -22.21 -17.12
C LEU A 121 -4.84 -23.31 -17.17
N ASP A 122 -6.09 -22.96 -16.88
CA ASP A 122 -7.21 -23.90 -16.91
C ASP A 122 -7.53 -24.36 -18.34
N ALA A 123 -7.48 -23.44 -19.33
CA ALA A 123 -7.66 -23.77 -20.74
C ALA A 123 -6.55 -24.69 -21.30
N LEU A 124 -5.32 -24.53 -20.80
CA LEU A 124 -4.19 -25.38 -21.11
C LEU A 124 -4.26 -26.73 -20.37
N GLY A 125 -5.17 -26.90 -19.40
CA GLY A 125 -5.25 -28.11 -18.59
C GLY A 125 -4.01 -28.31 -17.72
N VAL A 126 -3.29 -27.25 -17.36
CA VAL A 126 -2.06 -27.33 -16.55
C VAL A 126 -2.36 -27.90 -15.16
N ASN A 127 -3.56 -27.69 -14.65
CA ASN A 127 -4.03 -28.23 -13.37
C ASN A 127 -4.67 -29.63 -13.52
N SER A 128 -4.77 -30.16 -14.73
CA SER A 128 -5.34 -31.47 -15.00
C SER A 128 -4.25 -32.55 -14.91
N SER A 129 -4.59 -33.70 -14.33
CA SER A 129 -3.67 -34.84 -14.16
C SER A 129 -3.15 -35.42 -15.48
N ASP A 130 -3.79 -35.07 -16.59
CA ASP A 130 -3.58 -35.62 -17.95
C ASP A 130 -2.95 -34.56 -18.88
N SER A 131 -2.14 -33.64 -18.34
CA SER A 131 -1.59 -32.54 -19.11
C SER A 131 -0.62 -33.06 -20.18
N ILE A 132 -0.95 -32.81 -21.46
CA ILE A 132 -0.11 -33.09 -22.65
C ILE A 132 1.15 -32.18 -22.69
N LEU A 133 1.29 -31.30 -21.70
CA LEU A 133 2.28 -30.25 -21.63
C LEU A 133 3.60 -30.78 -21.07
N SER A 134 4.69 -30.18 -21.54
CA SER A 134 6.02 -30.47 -21.00
C SER A 134 6.15 -29.94 -19.56
N THR A 135 6.91 -30.64 -18.71
CA THR A 135 7.12 -30.28 -17.30
C THR A 135 7.66 -28.86 -17.10
N TRP A 136 8.53 -28.39 -18.00
CA TRP A 136 9.06 -27.03 -17.98
C TRP A 136 7.98 -25.97 -18.22
N GLU A 137 6.99 -26.27 -19.07
CA GLU A 137 5.92 -25.33 -19.43
C GLU A 137 4.95 -25.16 -18.26
N VAL A 138 4.60 -26.28 -17.60
CA VAL A 138 3.80 -26.29 -16.38
C VAL A 138 4.45 -25.43 -15.29
N ASP A 139 5.75 -25.60 -15.03
CA ASP A 139 6.44 -24.81 -14.01
C ASP A 139 6.54 -23.32 -14.41
N ALA A 140 6.79 -23.01 -15.68
CA ALA A 140 6.86 -21.62 -16.15
C ALA A 140 5.54 -20.86 -15.94
N TRP A 141 4.40 -21.46 -16.30
CA TRP A 141 3.09 -20.86 -16.08
C TRP A 141 2.73 -20.74 -14.60
N GLN A 142 3.04 -21.77 -13.79
CA GLN A 142 2.83 -21.70 -12.35
C GLN A 142 3.70 -20.63 -11.69
N ASN A 143 4.94 -20.46 -12.15
CA ASN A 143 5.83 -19.42 -11.63
C ASN A 143 5.29 -18.01 -11.92
N LEU A 144 4.75 -17.77 -13.12
CA LEU A 144 4.06 -16.51 -13.46
C LEU A 144 2.87 -16.23 -12.53
N LEU A 145 2.08 -17.26 -12.23
CA LEU A 145 0.92 -17.11 -11.34
C LEU A 145 1.37 -16.79 -9.91
N ARG A 146 2.37 -17.53 -9.40
CA ARG A 146 2.99 -17.28 -8.08
C ARG A 146 3.53 -15.86 -7.99
N ALA A 147 4.26 -15.40 -9.01
CA ALA A 147 4.82 -14.05 -9.06
C ALA A 147 3.72 -12.97 -9.06
N THR A 148 2.65 -13.18 -9.83
CA THR A 148 1.49 -12.26 -9.86
C THR A 148 0.84 -12.12 -8.49
N HIS A 149 0.58 -13.24 -7.80
CA HIS A 149 0.02 -13.22 -6.45
C HIS A 149 0.97 -12.57 -5.43
N LEU A 150 2.28 -12.81 -5.55
CA LEU A 150 3.28 -12.17 -4.70
C LEU A 150 3.32 -10.65 -4.88
N TYR A 151 3.24 -10.15 -6.12
CA TYR A 151 3.18 -8.71 -6.35
C TYR A 151 1.88 -8.10 -5.86
N LYS A 152 0.74 -8.79 -6.04
CA LYS A 152 -0.55 -8.32 -5.51
C LYS A 152 -0.51 -8.21 -3.99
N SER A 153 -0.01 -9.24 -3.29
CA SER A 153 0.06 -9.23 -1.82
C SER A 153 0.97 -8.12 -1.29
N ARG A 154 2.07 -7.82 -1.97
CA ARG A 154 2.95 -6.68 -1.65
C ARG A 154 2.23 -5.34 -1.80
N VAL A 155 1.51 -5.13 -2.90
CA VAL A 155 0.73 -3.89 -3.13
C VAL A 155 -0.39 -3.75 -2.09
N ASP A 156 -1.10 -4.84 -1.79
CA ASP A 156 -2.17 -4.84 -0.78
C ASP A 156 -1.63 -4.52 0.62
N ALA A 157 -0.46 -5.04 0.99
CA ALA A 157 0.19 -4.71 2.27
C ALA A 157 0.54 -3.20 2.37
N ILE A 158 1.06 -2.61 1.29
CA ILE A 158 1.32 -1.16 1.23
C ILE A 158 0.00 -0.37 1.38
N LEU A 159 -1.06 -0.80 0.68
CA LEU A 159 -2.37 -0.16 0.72
C LEU A 159 -3.00 -0.20 2.12
N GLN A 160 -2.93 -1.35 2.79
CA GLN A 160 -3.42 -1.50 4.17
C GLN A 160 -2.68 -0.57 5.14
N THR A 161 -1.35 -0.49 4.99
CA THR A 161 -0.51 0.36 5.84
C THR A 161 -0.85 1.85 5.62
N TYR A 162 -1.14 2.25 4.38
CA TYR A 162 -1.64 3.60 4.08
C TYR A 162 -2.97 3.90 4.77
N MET A 163 -3.96 3.00 4.70
CA MET A 163 -5.25 3.20 5.37
C MET A 163 -5.09 3.33 6.89
N GLN A 164 -4.18 2.56 7.49
CA GLN A 164 -3.84 2.71 8.90
C GLN A 164 -3.22 4.08 9.21
N ALA A 165 -2.26 4.53 8.41
CA ALA A 165 -1.64 5.84 8.60
C ALA A 165 -2.66 7.00 8.48
N VAL A 166 -3.56 6.94 7.50
CA VAL A 166 -4.62 7.95 7.32
C VAL A 166 -5.62 7.93 8.47
N SER A 167 -6.06 6.76 8.91
CA SER A 167 -7.02 6.64 10.03
C SER A 167 -6.42 7.16 11.36
N VAL A 168 -5.13 6.93 11.61
CA VAL A 168 -4.40 7.52 12.75
C VAL A 168 -4.37 9.04 12.65
N ARG A 169 -4.10 9.60 11.47
CA ARG A 169 -4.13 11.06 11.28
C ARG A 169 -5.52 11.64 11.51
N GLN A 170 -6.54 10.98 10.98
CA GLN A 170 -7.93 11.39 11.18
C GLN A 170 -8.30 11.36 12.67
N SER A 171 -7.92 10.32 13.41
CA SER A 171 -8.20 10.23 14.86
C SER A 171 -7.50 11.32 15.69
N ILE A 172 -6.29 11.73 15.29
CA ILE A 172 -5.59 12.87 15.92
C ILE A 172 -6.37 14.16 15.67
N THR A 173 -6.79 14.42 14.42
CA THR A 173 -7.53 15.65 14.08
C THR A 173 -8.90 15.72 14.76
N THR A 174 -9.63 14.60 14.85
CA THR A 174 -10.91 14.53 15.57
C THR A 174 -10.71 14.68 17.08
N GLY A 175 -9.61 14.16 17.62
CA GLY A 175 -9.21 14.38 19.02
C GLY A 175 -8.99 15.85 19.35
N GLN A 176 -8.32 16.59 18.46
CA GLN A 176 -8.11 18.04 18.61
C GLN A 176 -9.42 18.84 18.54
N LEU A 177 -10.30 18.51 17.59
CA LEU A 177 -11.63 19.13 17.48
C LEU A 177 -12.48 18.88 18.73
N THR A 178 -12.47 17.64 19.25
CA THR A 178 -13.18 17.29 20.48
C THR A 178 -12.63 18.03 21.68
N SER A 179 -11.30 18.22 21.75
CA SER A 179 -10.67 19.03 22.78
C SER A 179 -11.10 20.50 22.72
N MET A 180 -11.24 21.07 21.53
CA MET A 180 -11.73 22.45 21.36
C MET A 180 -13.20 22.57 21.75
N ALA A 181 -14.04 21.62 21.33
CA ALA A 181 -15.44 21.56 21.72
C ALA A 181 -15.61 21.47 23.25
N ALA A 182 -14.78 20.67 23.92
CA ALA A 182 -14.80 20.53 25.39
C ALA A 182 -14.49 21.84 26.13
N ILE A 183 -13.76 22.77 25.52
CA ILE A 183 -13.48 24.11 26.08
C ILE A 183 -14.63 25.07 25.75
N PHE A 184 -15.13 25.06 24.51
CA PHE A 184 -16.15 26.01 24.07
C PHE A 184 -17.54 25.76 24.68
N ILE A 185 -17.91 24.50 24.96
CA ILE A 185 -19.21 24.16 25.56
C ILE A 185 -19.44 24.85 26.92
N PRO A 186 -18.55 24.71 27.93
CA PRO A 186 -18.75 25.38 29.22
C PRO A 186 -18.66 26.90 29.11
N VAL A 187 -17.78 27.45 28.27
CA VAL A 187 -17.67 28.90 28.05
C VAL A 187 -18.95 29.46 27.42
N SER A 188 -19.52 28.76 26.45
CA SER A 188 -20.78 29.16 25.80
C SER A 188 -21.97 29.10 26.77
N LEU A 189 -21.98 28.13 27.69
CA LEU A 189 -23.01 28.07 28.73
C LEU A 189 -22.93 29.28 29.68
N VAL A 190 -21.72 29.66 30.11
CA VAL A 190 -21.53 30.84 30.95
C VAL A 190 -21.96 32.12 30.22
N ALA A 191 -21.60 32.26 28.93
CA ALA A 191 -22.04 33.39 28.11
C ALA A 191 -23.57 33.43 27.94
N ALA A 192 -24.22 32.28 27.75
CA ALA A 192 -25.68 32.18 27.64
C ALA A 192 -26.39 32.61 28.93
N ILE A 193 -25.87 32.22 30.09
CA ILE A 193 -26.41 32.63 31.40
C ILE A 193 -26.31 34.14 31.56
N PHE A 194 -25.18 34.74 31.16
CA PHE A 194 -25.02 36.20 31.20
C PHE A 194 -25.85 36.96 30.19
N SER A 195 -26.20 36.32 29.07
CA SER A 195 -27.08 36.92 28.06
C SER A 195 -28.54 37.00 28.52
N MET A 196 -28.93 36.26 29.57
CA MET A 196 -30.22 36.45 30.25
C MET A 196 -30.11 37.66 31.20
N GLY A 197 -30.22 38.87 30.62
CA GLY A 197 -30.16 40.12 31.38
C GLY A 197 -31.25 40.24 32.46
N GLY A 198 -30.93 40.94 33.55
CA GLY A 198 -31.81 41.15 34.71
C GLY A 198 -31.01 41.31 36.00
N LYS A 199 -31.51 40.73 37.11
CA LYS A 199 -30.88 40.76 38.45
C LYS A 199 -29.50 40.09 38.55
N PHE A 200 -28.97 39.55 37.45
CA PHE A 200 -27.66 38.91 37.35
C PHE A 200 -26.58 39.83 36.75
N ALA A 201 -26.92 41.09 36.44
CA ALA A 201 -25.97 42.08 35.96
C ALA A 201 -24.93 42.45 37.03
N ALA A 202 -23.78 42.97 36.59
CA ALA A 202 -22.73 43.44 37.49
C ALA A 202 -23.25 44.58 38.39
N GLY A 203 -23.30 44.34 39.70
CA GLY A 203 -23.81 45.31 40.70
C GLY A 203 -25.20 44.99 41.27
N GLU A 204 -25.89 43.97 40.75
CA GLU A 204 -27.20 43.52 41.25
C GLU A 204 -27.09 42.43 42.34
N SER A 205 -28.18 42.19 43.08
CA SER A 205 -28.19 41.35 44.28
C SER A 205 -27.79 39.87 44.05
N LEU A 206 -27.89 39.37 42.81
CA LEU A 206 -27.56 37.98 42.47
C LEU A 206 -26.21 37.85 41.74
N PHE A 207 -25.38 38.89 41.70
CA PHE A 207 -24.05 38.83 41.09
C PHE A 207 -23.15 37.72 41.68
N TRP A 208 -23.32 37.36 42.95
CA TRP A 208 -22.54 36.29 43.58
C TRP A 208 -22.73 34.91 42.91
N VAL A 209 -23.90 34.68 42.28
CA VAL A 209 -24.20 33.45 41.53
C VAL A 209 -23.23 33.25 40.35
N PHE A 210 -22.66 34.33 39.80
CA PHE A 210 -21.60 34.25 38.80
C PHE A 210 -20.41 33.46 39.31
N TRP A 211 -19.88 33.81 40.49
CA TRP A 211 -18.70 33.15 41.05
C TRP A 211 -18.98 31.69 41.40
N VAL A 212 -20.19 31.40 41.87
CA VAL A 212 -20.63 30.04 42.21
C VAL A 212 -20.75 29.14 40.98
N ILE A 213 -21.04 29.68 39.79
CA ILE A 213 -21.16 28.87 38.57
C ILE A 213 -19.86 28.87 37.77
N ALA A 214 -19.18 30.00 37.68
CA ALA A 214 -17.97 30.17 36.90
C ALA A 214 -16.77 29.39 37.48
N ILE A 215 -16.58 29.41 38.81
CA ILE A 215 -15.46 28.69 39.44
C ILE A 215 -15.59 27.17 39.23
N PRO A 216 -16.74 26.53 39.51
CA PRO A 216 -16.88 25.09 39.27
C PRO A 216 -16.77 24.72 37.79
N MET A 217 -17.32 25.53 36.88
CA MET A 217 -17.21 25.25 35.45
C MET A 217 -15.78 25.39 34.93
N ALA A 218 -15.04 26.41 35.38
CA ALA A 218 -13.62 26.56 35.08
C ALA A 218 -12.81 25.40 35.69
N PHE A 219 -13.14 24.99 36.92
CA PHE A 219 -12.47 23.89 37.62
C PHE A 219 -12.74 22.54 36.95
N ILE A 220 -13.98 22.26 36.53
CA ILE A 220 -14.36 21.06 35.76
C ILE A 220 -13.66 21.05 34.40
N GLY A 221 -13.64 22.19 33.69
CA GLY A 221 -12.90 22.33 32.44
C GLY A 221 -11.40 22.05 32.62
N CYS A 222 -10.77 22.66 33.63
CA CYS A 222 -9.38 22.41 33.98
C CYS A 222 -9.14 20.96 34.39
N ILE A 223 -10.02 20.35 35.17
CA ILE A 223 -9.90 18.93 35.56
C ILE A 223 -10.06 18.03 34.34
N LEU A 224 -10.98 18.28 33.43
CA LEU A 224 -11.13 17.44 32.23
C LEU A 224 -9.89 17.55 31.32
N LEU A 225 -9.30 18.73 31.19
CA LEU A 225 -8.06 18.93 30.44
C LEU A 225 -6.81 18.34 31.12
N PHE A 226 -6.69 18.46 32.45
CA PHE A 226 -5.49 18.02 33.21
C PHE A 226 -5.59 16.62 33.82
N SER A 227 -6.79 16.14 34.16
CA SER A 227 -7.01 14.73 34.53
C SER A 227 -6.64 13.87 33.33
N LYS A 228 -6.19 12.65 33.60
CA LYS A 228 -5.50 11.76 32.65
C LYS A 228 -6.20 11.52 31.29
N ILE A 229 -7.45 11.93 31.12
CA ILE A 229 -8.16 11.97 29.84
C ILE A 229 -7.52 12.94 28.83
N GLY A 230 -7.19 14.18 29.23
CA GLY A 230 -6.56 15.17 28.32
C GLY A 230 -5.05 14.96 28.14
N ARG A 231 -4.35 14.54 29.21
CA ARG A 231 -2.90 14.22 29.14
C ARG A 231 -2.57 12.97 28.33
N ARG A 232 -3.48 11.99 28.18
CA ARG A 232 -3.27 10.87 27.24
C ARG A 232 -3.46 11.29 25.78
N GLY A 233 -4.30 12.28 25.50
CA GLY A 233 -4.45 12.86 24.16
C GLY A 233 -3.32 13.81 23.76
N PHE A 234 -2.77 14.58 24.70
CA PHE A 234 -1.77 15.62 24.41
C PHE A 234 -0.31 15.12 24.40
N ARG A 235 -0.01 13.99 25.07
CA ARG A 235 1.36 13.46 25.17
C ARG A 235 1.79 12.57 23.99
N LEU A 236 0.93 12.39 22.99
CA LEU A 236 1.27 11.75 21.71
C LEU A 236 1.59 12.77 20.59
N SER A 237 1.50 14.08 20.86
CA SER A 237 1.61 15.14 19.85
C SER A 237 2.84 16.05 19.99
N THR A 238 3.89 15.61 20.68
CA THR A 238 5.24 16.15 20.46
C THR A 238 6.01 15.18 19.57
N PRO A 239 6.14 15.43 18.25
CA PRO A 239 7.22 14.81 17.51
C PRO A 239 8.52 15.30 18.13
N GLN A 240 9.34 14.34 18.51
CA GLN A 240 10.65 14.53 19.12
C GLN A 240 11.58 15.18 18.07
N SER A 241 11.47 16.48 17.87
CA SER A 241 12.44 17.29 17.13
C SER A 241 13.59 17.68 18.07
N SER A 242 14.43 16.70 18.43
CA SER A 242 15.81 16.90 18.87
C SER A 242 16.37 15.57 19.39
N LEU A 243 17.37 15.01 18.70
CA LEU A 243 18.71 14.76 19.25
C LEU A 243 19.50 13.84 18.29
N ALA A 244 20.67 14.37 17.89
CA ALA A 244 21.95 13.71 17.57
C ALA A 244 21.94 12.45 16.70
#